data_AF-A0A7Y2NTF2-F1
#
_entry.id   AF-A0A7Y2NTF2-F1
#
_cell.length_a   1.000
_cell.length_b   1.000
_cell.length_c   1.000
_cell.angle_alpha   90.00
_cell.angle_beta   90.00
_cell.angle_gamma   90.00
#
_symmetry.space_group_name_H-M   'P 1'
#
loop_
_entity.id
_entity.type
_entity.pdbx_description
1 polymer ?
#
loop_
_entity_poly.entity_id
_entity_poly.type
_entity_poly.pdbx_seq_one_letter_code
_entity_poly.pdbx_strand_id
1 'polypeptide(L)'
;MQDLVLLALAAFLAGITNAIAGGGTFLTFPALVLSGVPPVAANATSAVAVFPGYLSSALGFRREIASLRPRDTMRLLAITLLGGLAGSLLLLVSSASAFAVVVPFLLLFATTAFLLGPRLRPGGEGQADEAQKQGNFSLLAVSIYGGYFNGGLGIMLLAVFSFWGWTNLNLMNGVKNGLSFALSA
;
A
#
# COMPACT_ATOMS: atom_id res chain seq x y z
N MET A 1 -3.87 -28.58 -9.81
CA MET A 1 -2.42 -28.39 -10.04
C MET A 1 -2.13 -27.12 -10.82
N GLN A 2 -2.94 -26.76 -11.83
CA GLN A 2 -2.86 -25.47 -12.54
C GLN A 2 -3.03 -24.26 -11.60
N ASP A 3 -3.96 -24.32 -10.65
CA ASP A 3 -4.18 -23.22 -9.69
C ASP A 3 -2.98 -22.98 -8.77
N LEU A 4 -2.30 -24.04 -8.32
CA LEU A 4 -1.09 -23.91 -7.49
C LEU A 4 0.06 -23.24 -8.24
N VAL A 5 0.24 -23.57 -9.51
CA VAL A 5 1.26 -22.94 -10.37
C VAL A 5 0.91 -21.46 -10.59
N LEU A 6 -0.36 -21.15 -10.86
CA LEU A 6 -0.83 -19.77 -11.02
C LEU A 6 -0.61 -18.94 -9.75
N LEU A 7 -1.02 -19.46 -8.58
CA LEU A 7 -0.90 -18.78 -7.30
C LEU A 7 0.56 -18.59 -6.89
N ALA A 8 1.42 -19.58 -7.12
CA ALA A 8 2.86 -19.48 -6.83
C ALA A 8 3.55 -18.42 -7.71
N LEU A 9 3.26 -18.41 -9.01
CA LEU A 9 3.74 -17.38 -9.94
C LEU A 9 3.23 -15.99 -9.56
N ALA A 10 1.94 -15.87 -9.26
CA ALA A 10 1.33 -14.60 -8.85
C ALA A 10 1.96 -14.08 -7.56
N ALA A 11 2.18 -14.93 -6.55
CA ALA A 11 2.82 -14.55 -5.29
C ALA A 11 4.28 -14.11 -5.49
N PHE A 12 5.04 -14.84 -6.31
CA PHE A 12 6.43 -14.50 -6.60
C PHE A 12 6.55 -13.16 -7.34
N LEU A 13 5.77 -12.96 -8.41
CA LEU A 13 5.72 -11.71 -9.17
C LEU A 13 5.17 -10.54 -8.33
N ALA A 14 4.21 -10.81 -7.44
CA ALA A 14 3.71 -9.83 -6.49
C ALA A 14 4.80 -9.35 -5.53
N GLY A 15 5.67 -10.25 -5.05
CA GLY A 15 6.83 -9.89 -4.25
C GLY A 15 7.77 -8.92 -4.98
N ILE A 16 8.11 -9.24 -6.24
CA ILE A 16 8.99 -8.39 -7.08
C ILE A 16 8.36 -7.02 -7.32
N THR A 17 7.10 -6.99 -7.73
CA THR A 17 6.38 -5.74 -8.03
C THR A 17 6.14 -4.90 -6.77
N ASN A 18 5.95 -5.52 -5.59
CA ASN A 18 5.88 -4.78 -4.33
C ASN A 18 7.21 -4.15 -3.94
N ALA A 19 8.32 -4.86 -4.13
CA ALA A 19 9.64 -4.29 -3.90
C ALA A 19 9.86 -3.02 -4.74
N ILE A 20 9.48 -3.05 -6.02
CA ILE A 20 9.77 -1.99 -7.01
C ILE A 20 8.73 -0.86 -7.00
N ALA A 21 7.44 -1.18 -7.12
CA ALA A 21 6.38 -0.23 -7.45
C ALA A 21 5.19 -0.23 -6.48
N GLY A 22 5.02 -1.27 -5.65
CA GLY A 22 3.96 -1.32 -4.63
C GLY A 22 2.59 -1.80 -5.12
N GLY A 23 2.55 -2.63 -6.17
CA GLY A 23 1.34 -3.11 -6.83
C GLY A 23 1.14 -4.63 -6.81
N GLY A 24 1.87 -5.40 -6.01
CA GLY A 24 1.82 -6.86 -6.02
C GLY A 24 0.43 -7.44 -5.72
N THR A 25 -0.33 -6.76 -4.87
CA THR A 25 -1.72 -7.11 -4.56
C THR A 25 -2.64 -7.06 -5.79
N PHE A 26 -2.31 -6.30 -6.84
CA PHE A 26 -3.03 -6.33 -8.13
C PHE A 26 -2.85 -7.64 -8.89
N LEU A 27 -1.84 -8.44 -8.57
CA LEU A 27 -1.63 -9.76 -9.18
C LEU A 27 -2.29 -10.85 -8.34
N THR A 28 -2.05 -10.85 -7.02
CA THR A 28 -2.52 -11.90 -6.12
C THR A 28 -4.03 -11.84 -5.86
N PHE A 29 -4.62 -10.64 -5.72
CA PHE A 29 -6.05 -10.52 -5.43
C PHE A 29 -6.94 -11.05 -6.58
N PRO A 30 -6.79 -10.61 -7.84
CA PRO A 30 -7.57 -11.15 -8.95
C PRO A 30 -7.31 -12.65 -9.16
N ALA A 31 -6.07 -13.12 -9.00
CA ALA A 31 -5.76 -14.55 -9.11
C ALA A 31 -6.54 -15.41 -8.10
N LEU A 32 -6.65 -14.95 -6.84
CA LEU A 32 -7.44 -15.62 -5.80
C LEU A 32 -8.94 -15.59 -6.12
N VAL A 33 -9.47 -14.43 -6.54
CA VAL A 33 -10.90 -14.30 -6.91
C VAL A 33 -11.23 -15.19 -8.12
N LEU A 34 -10.37 -15.23 -9.14
CA LEU A 34 -10.53 -16.11 -10.31
C LEU A 34 -10.45 -17.59 -9.95
N SER A 35 -9.72 -17.93 -8.88
CA SER A 35 -9.65 -19.30 -8.33
C SER A 35 -10.86 -19.66 -7.46
N GLY A 36 -11.87 -18.78 -7.36
CA GLY A 36 -13.11 -19.02 -6.62
C GLY A 36 -13.06 -18.61 -5.15
N VAL A 37 -11.99 -17.94 -4.69
CA VAL A 37 -11.90 -17.45 -3.30
C VAL A 37 -12.82 -16.24 -3.12
N PRO A 38 -13.68 -16.20 -2.09
CA PRO A 38 -14.53 -15.05 -1.82
C PRO A 38 -13.71 -13.74 -1.69
N PRO A 39 -14.17 -12.59 -2.21
CA PRO A 39 -13.39 -11.36 -2.26
C PRO A 39 -12.75 -10.91 -0.93
N VAL A 40 -13.49 -11.01 0.18
CA VAL A 40 -12.95 -10.63 1.50
C VAL A 40 -11.79 -11.54 1.91
N ALA A 41 -11.95 -12.86 1.75
CA ALA A 41 -10.89 -13.82 2.01
C ALA A 41 -9.72 -13.63 1.04
N ALA A 42 -9.98 -13.37 -0.24
CA ALA A 42 -8.95 -13.10 -1.24
C ALA A 42 -8.10 -11.86 -0.88
N ASN A 43 -8.72 -10.78 -0.38
CA ASN A 43 -8.00 -9.59 0.07
C ASN A 43 -7.11 -9.90 1.28
N ALA A 44 -7.65 -10.57 2.30
CA ALA A 44 -6.90 -10.95 3.49
C ALA A 44 -5.73 -11.89 3.15
N THR A 45 -5.98 -12.96 2.39
CA THR A 45 -4.96 -13.91 1.95
C THR A 45 -3.90 -13.23 1.10
N SER A 46 -4.30 -12.32 0.20
CA SER A 46 -3.37 -11.55 -0.62
C SER A 46 -2.45 -10.67 0.23
N ALA A 47 -2.96 -10.00 1.27
CA ALA A 47 -2.16 -9.16 2.16
C ALA A 47 -1.10 -10.00 2.91
N VAL A 48 -1.50 -11.16 3.43
CA VAL A 48 -0.58 -12.10 4.09
C VAL A 48 0.45 -12.68 3.11
N ALA A 49 0.06 -12.96 1.87
CA ALA A 49 0.98 -13.49 0.86
C ALA A 49 2.12 -12.53 0.53
N VAL A 50 1.87 -11.21 0.55
CA VAL A 50 2.88 -10.20 0.22
C VAL A 50 3.69 -9.71 1.43
N PHE A 51 3.22 -9.98 2.65
CA PHE A 51 3.85 -9.56 3.91
C PHE A 51 5.36 -9.88 4.02
N PRO A 52 5.85 -11.09 3.68
CA PRO A 52 7.29 -11.39 3.73
C PRO A 52 8.12 -10.54 2.75
N GLY A 53 7.52 -10.19 1.60
CA GLY A 53 8.11 -9.30 0.59
C GLY A 53 8.28 -7.88 1.11
N TYR A 54 7.30 -7.36 1.85
CA TYR A 54 7.40 -6.05 2.49
C TYR A 54 8.46 -6.04 3.59
N LEU A 55 8.52 -7.08 4.44
CA LEU A 55 9.52 -7.19 5.50
C LEU A 55 10.94 -7.22 4.94
N SER A 56 11.21 -8.11 3.99
CA SER A 56 12.53 -8.23 3.36
C SER A 56 12.96 -6.94 2.66
N SER A 57 12.04 -6.27 1.96
CA SER A 57 12.30 -4.98 1.32
C SER A 57 12.59 -3.87 2.35
N ALA A 58 11.80 -3.79 3.43
CA ALA A 58 12.02 -2.80 4.50
C ALA A 58 13.37 -2.99 5.19
N LEU A 59 13.79 -4.24 5.43
CA LEU A 59 15.11 -4.57 5.97
C LEU A 59 16.24 -4.22 4.98
N GLY A 60 16.02 -4.42 3.68
CA GLY A 60 16.95 -4.02 2.63
C GLY A 60 17.22 -2.52 2.60
N PHE A 61 16.17 -1.70 2.81
CA PHE A 61 16.25 -0.24 2.86
C PHE A 61 16.44 0.34 4.27
N ARG A 62 16.92 -0.46 5.24
CA ARG A 62 17.04 -0.01 6.64
C ARG A 62 17.94 1.20 6.83
N ARG A 63 18.96 1.36 5.98
CA ARG A 63 19.93 2.48 6.07
C ARG A 63 19.29 3.78 5.59
N GLU A 64 18.49 3.67 4.53
CA GLU A 64 17.72 4.76 3.97
C GLU A 64 16.64 5.20 4.95
N ILE A 65 15.89 4.26 5.55
CA ILE A 65 14.89 4.57 6.58
C ILE A 65 15.55 5.25 7.79
N ALA A 66 16.74 4.82 8.20
CA ALA A 66 17.49 5.43 9.29
C ALA A 66 17.95 6.88 9.02
N SER A 67 17.85 7.37 7.78
CA SER A 67 18.09 8.79 7.47
C SER A 67 16.96 9.72 7.95
N LEU A 68 15.77 9.18 8.21
CA LEU A 68 14.67 9.92 8.83
C LEU A 68 14.89 10.08 10.33
N ARG A 69 14.38 11.17 10.90
CA ARG A 69 14.36 11.33 12.35
C ARG A 69 13.50 10.22 12.97
N PRO A 70 13.90 9.60 14.09
CA PRO A 70 13.13 8.56 14.75
C PRO A 70 11.68 9.00 15.04
N ARG A 71 11.49 10.26 15.45
CA ARG A 71 10.17 10.86 15.70
C ARG A 71 9.27 10.85 14.45
N ASP A 72 9.82 11.15 13.28
CA ASP A 72 9.04 11.18 12.04
C ASP A 72 8.67 9.77 11.60
N THR A 73 9.59 8.82 11.72
CA THR A 73 9.32 7.39 11.44
C THR A 73 8.21 6.85 12.34
N MET A 74 8.28 7.12 13.65
CA MET A 74 7.23 6.72 14.60
C MET A 74 5.89 7.40 14.31
N ARG A 75 5.90 8.68 13.90
CA ARG A 75 4.68 9.40 13.51
C ARG A 75 4.01 8.75 12.30
N LEU A 76 4.78 8.48 11.24
CA LEU A 76 4.26 7.83 10.03
C LEU A 76 3.68 6.46 10.38
N LEU A 77 4.42 5.66 11.16
CA LEU A 77 3.96 4.36 11.62
C LEU A 77 2.66 4.44 12.42
N ALA A 78 2.56 5.37 13.38
CA ALA A 78 1.36 5.53 14.20
C ALA A 78 0.13 5.92 13.37
N ILE A 79 0.28 6.87 12.43
CA ILE A 79 -0.81 7.25 11.52
C ILE A 79 -1.23 6.07 10.64
N THR A 80 -0.25 5.32 10.13
CA THR A 80 -0.53 4.15 9.30
C THR A 80 -1.25 3.04 10.06
N LEU A 81 -0.84 2.75 11.30
CA LEU A 81 -1.52 1.76 12.14
C LEU A 81 -2.94 2.20 12.50
N LEU A 82 -3.14 3.48 12.86
CA LEU A 82 -4.47 4.02 13.16
C LEU A 82 -5.41 3.97 11.94
N GLY A 83 -4.91 4.41 10.78
CA GLY A 83 -5.67 4.35 9.54
C GLY A 83 -5.95 2.90 9.13
N GLY A 84 -4.95 2.03 9.19
CA GLY A 84 -5.09 0.61 8.86
C GLY A 84 -6.09 -0.10 9.74
N LEU A 85 -6.08 0.17 11.05
CA LEU A 85 -7.08 -0.35 12.00
C LEU A 85 -8.49 0.15 11.65
N ALA A 86 -8.65 1.45 11.37
CA ALA A 86 -9.95 1.99 10.98
C ALA A 86 -10.46 1.37 9.65
N GLY A 87 -9.58 1.19 8.66
CA GLY A 87 -9.89 0.55 7.39
C GLY A 87 -10.26 -0.93 7.52
N SER A 88 -9.52 -1.68 8.34
CA SER A 88 -9.78 -3.11 8.54
C SER A 88 -11.07 -3.35 9.35
N LEU A 89 -11.36 -2.50 10.34
CA LEU A 89 -12.65 -2.51 11.03
C LEU A 89 -13.80 -2.18 10.07
N LEU A 90 -13.62 -1.21 9.17
CA LEU A 90 -14.61 -0.91 8.13
C LEU A 90 -14.84 -2.11 7.20
N LEU A 91 -13.79 -2.87 6.87
CA LEU A 91 -13.91 -4.10 6.10
C LEU A 91 -14.70 -5.17 6.85
N LEU A 92 -14.48 -5.33 8.16
CA LEU A 92 -15.19 -6.32 8.99
C LEU A 92 -16.68 -6.02 9.14
N VAL A 93 -17.07 -4.74 9.17
CA VAL A 93 -18.47 -4.31 9.25
C VAL A 93 -19.14 -4.28 7.85
N SER A 94 -18.35 -4.24 6.78
CA SER A 94 -18.85 -4.25 5.40
C SER A 94 -19.35 -5.63 5.00
N SER A 95 -20.47 -5.68 4.29
CA SER A 95 -20.93 -6.94 3.70
C SER A 95 -20.03 -7.37 2.54
N ALA A 96 -19.88 -8.69 2.35
CA ALA A 96 -19.08 -9.24 1.25
C ALA A 96 -19.60 -8.79 -0.13
N SER A 97 -20.91 -8.60 -0.28
CA SER A 97 -21.53 -8.07 -1.50
C SER A 97 -21.19 -6.60 -1.74
N ALA A 98 -21.23 -5.76 -0.71
CA ALA A 98 -20.82 -4.36 -0.83
C ALA A 98 -19.34 -4.25 -1.21
N PHE A 99 -18.48 -5.03 -0.55
CA PHE A 99 -17.04 -5.07 -0.87
C PHE A 99 -16.80 -5.49 -2.33
N ALA A 100 -17.45 -6.55 -2.80
CA ALA A 100 -17.31 -7.02 -4.19
C ALA A 100 -17.70 -5.96 -5.23
N VAL A 101 -18.71 -5.13 -4.95
CA VAL A 101 -19.13 -4.02 -5.82
C VAL A 101 -18.12 -2.87 -5.78
N VAL A 102 -17.56 -2.55 -4.61
CA VAL A 102 -16.65 -1.41 -4.42
C VAL A 102 -15.23 -1.69 -4.95
N VAL A 103 -14.76 -2.93 -4.86
CA VAL A 103 -13.39 -3.33 -5.24
C VAL A 103 -12.98 -2.91 -6.66
N PRO A 104 -13.77 -3.13 -7.72
CA PRO A 104 -13.41 -2.68 -9.07
C PRO A 104 -13.15 -1.17 -9.16
N PHE A 105 -13.91 -0.36 -8.43
CA PHE A 105 -13.71 1.08 -8.38
C PHE A 105 -12.44 1.45 -7.61
N LEU A 106 -12.14 0.74 -6.51
CA LEU A 106 -10.90 0.93 -5.76
C LEU A 106 -9.66 0.55 -6.59
N LEU A 107 -9.76 -0.54 -7.37
CA LEU A 107 -8.73 -0.96 -8.31
C LEU A 107 -8.53 0.07 -9.43
N LEU A 108 -9.63 0.57 -10.01
CA LEU A 108 -9.58 1.62 -11.03
C LEU A 108 -8.97 2.91 -10.48
N PHE A 109 -9.35 3.32 -9.27
CA PHE A 109 -8.80 4.48 -8.59
C PHE A 109 -7.30 4.33 -8.35
N ALA A 110 -6.86 3.21 -7.78
CA ALA A 110 -5.43 2.95 -7.56
C ALA A 110 -4.62 2.87 -8.87
N THR A 111 -5.17 2.25 -9.91
CA THR A 111 -4.53 2.18 -11.23
C THR A 111 -4.44 3.56 -11.88
N THR A 112 -5.48 4.38 -11.75
CA THR A 112 -5.49 5.76 -12.27
C THR A 112 -4.51 6.63 -11.49
N ALA A 113 -4.47 6.50 -10.16
CA ALA A 113 -3.49 7.18 -9.31
C ALA A 113 -2.06 6.75 -9.65
N PHE A 114 -1.83 5.47 -9.96
CA PHE A 114 -0.53 4.98 -10.46
C PHE A 114 -0.12 5.70 -11.74
N LEU A 115 -1.03 5.74 -12.71
CA LEU A 115 -0.78 6.24 -14.05
C LEU A 115 -0.59 7.76 -14.07
N LEU A 116 -1.31 8.47 -13.20
CA LEU A 116 -1.25 9.94 -13.10
C LEU A 116 -0.22 10.43 -12.08
N GLY A 117 0.19 9.60 -11.12
CA GLY A 117 1.12 9.96 -10.04
C GLY A 117 2.39 10.69 -10.51
N PRO A 118 3.11 10.19 -11.54
CA PRO A 118 4.29 10.87 -12.08
C PRO A 118 4.00 12.26 -12.67
N ARG A 119 2.76 12.53 -13.12
CA ARG A 119 2.35 13.79 -13.75
C ARG A 119 1.83 14.83 -12.77
N LEU A 120 1.46 14.42 -11.56
CA LEU A 120 0.87 15.28 -10.52
C LEU A 120 1.91 15.85 -9.53
N ARG A 121 3.20 15.76 -9.85
CA ARG A 121 4.29 16.31 -9.03
C ARG A 121 4.12 17.82 -8.86
N PRO A 122 3.85 18.34 -7.67
CA PRO A 122 3.85 19.77 -7.44
C PRO A 122 5.29 20.27 -7.55
N GLY A 123 5.56 21.16 -8.50
CA GLY A 123 6.81 21.92 -8.55
C GLY A 123 6.70 23.12 -7.62
N GLY A 124 6.99 22.95 -6.33
CA GLY A 124 6.90 24.06 -5.39
C GLY A 124 7.55 23.78 -4.04
N GLU A 125 8.73 24.33 -3.83
CA GLU A 125 9.35 24.49 -2.51
C GLU A 125 8.66 25.65 -1.79
N GLY A 126 7.96 25.39 -0.69
CA GLY A 126 7.51 26.48 0.20
C GLY A 126 6.20 26.23 0.93
N GLN A 127 6.28 25.52 2.07
CA GLN A 127 5.50 25.71 3.32
C GLN A 127 5.56 24.42 4.17
N ALA A 128 6.62 24.26 4.96
CA ALA A 128 6.92 23.00 5.65
C ALA A 128 5.84 22.55 6.67
N ASP A 129 5.17 23.46 7.37
CA ASP A 129 4.20 23.12 8.43
C ASP A 129 2.78 22.80 7.91
N GLU A 130 2.28 23.57 6.95
CA GLU A 130 1.03 23.26 6.22
C GLU A 130 1.17 21.94 5.44
N ALA A 131 2.31 21.75 4.77
CA ALA A 131 2.64 20.51 4.05
C ALA A 131 2.70 19.30 5.00
N GLN A 132 3.17 19.48 6.24
CA GLN A 132 3.21 18.40 7.22
C GLN A 132 1.82 17.99 7.73
N LYS A 133 0.91 18.95 7.98
CA LYS A 133 -0.48 18.65 8.37
C LYS A 133 -1.26 18.01 7.23
N GLN A 134 -1.15 18.55 6.01
CA GLN A 134 -1.72 17.94 4.81
C GLN A 134 -1.13 16.55 4.54
N GLY A 135 0.15 16.36 4.89
CA GLY A 135 0.82 15.07 4.81
C GLY A 135 0.22 14.03 5.75
N ASN A 136 0.00 14.37 7.02
CA ASN A 136 -0.60 13.43 7.96
C ASN A 136 -2.02 13.01 7.55
N PHE A 137 -2.83 13.94 7.03
CA PHE A 137 -4.19 13.64 6.57
C PHE A 137 -4.19 12.72 5.33
N SER A 138 -3.35 13.02 4.34
CA SER A 138 -3.23 12.18 3.13
C SER A 138 -2.71 10.77 3.46
N LEU A 139 -1.74 10.65 4.38
CA LEU A 139 -1.29 9.34 4.86
C LEU A 139 -2.39 8.58 5.59
N LEU A 140 -3.16 9.25 6.45
CA LEU A 140 -4.27 8.63 7.18
C LEU A 140 -5.32 8.09 6.18
N ALA A 141 -5.71 8.89 5.20
CA ALA A 141 -6.68 8.49 4.18
C ALA A 141 -6.19 7.28 3.36
N VAL A 142 -4.93 7.29 2.91
CA VAL A 142 -4.33 6.14 2.21
C VAL A 142 -4.20 4.92 3.10
N SER A 143 -3.96 5.11 4.40
CA SER A 143 -3.85 4.00 5.35
C SER A 143 -5.22 3.38 5.67
N ILE A 144 -6.29 4.19 5.74
CA ILE A 144 -7.68 3.70 5.82
C ILE A 144 -8.03 2.90 4.56
N TYR A 145 -7.68 3.44 3.38
CA TYR A 145 -7.82 2.72 2.12
C TYR A 145 -7.07 1.38 2.17
N GLY A 146 -5.80 1.37 2.57
CA GLY A 146 -4.96 0.17 2.62
C GLY A 146 -5.44 -0.88 3.62
N GLY A 147 -6.00 -0.44 4.76
CA GLY A 147 -6.60 -1.33 5.75
C GLY A 147 -7.90 -1.97 5.27
N TYR A 148 -8.68 -1.23 4.47
CA TYR A 148 -9.91 -1.74 3.85
C TYR A 148 -9.62 -2.65 2.65
N PHE A 149 -8.71 -2.22 1.77
CA PHE A 149 -8.33 -2.89 0.54
C PHE A 149 -6.83 -2.68 0.27
N ASN A 150 -6.05 -3.76 0.38
CA ASN A 150 -4.60 -3.68 0.25
C ASN A 150 -4.14 -3.45 -1.21
N GLY A 151 -5.06 -3.58 -2.19
CA GLY A 151 -4.78 -3.46 -3.61
C GLY A 151 -4.16 -2.12 -3.98
N GLY A 152 -2.93 -2.12 -4.50
CA GLY A 152 -2.28 -0.88 -4.94
C GLY A 152 -1.86 0.09 -3.82
N LEU A 153 -1.88 -0.34 -2.56
CA LEU A 153 -1.47 0.49 -1.42
C LEU A 153 -0.08 1.10 -1.59
N GLY A 154 0.91 0.32 -2.02
CA GLY A 154 2.27 0.82 -2.16
C GLY A 154 2.39 1.91 -3.22
N ILE A 155 1.59 1.85 -4.28
CA ILE A 155 1.48 2.92 -5.28
C ILE A 155 0.89 4.18 -4.66
N MET A 156 -0.20 4.05 -3.90
CA MET A 156 -0.84 5.19 -3.23
C MET A 156 0.12 5.90 -2.28
N LEU A 157 0.90 5.13 -1.53
CA LEU A 157 1.94 5.66 -0.64
C LEU A 157 3.02 6.42 -1.44
N LEU A 158 3.51 5.87 -2.55
CA LEU A 158 4.48 6.56 -3.41
C LEU A 158 3.91 7.84 -4.04
N ALA A 159 2.63 7.85 -4.41
CA ALA A 159 1.95 9.04 -4.92
C ALA A 159 1.86 10.13 -3.83
N VAL A 160 1.48 9.76 -2.61
CA VAL A 160 1.43 10.68 -1.46
C VAL A 160 2.82 11.21 -1.11
N PHE A 161 3.86 10.38 -1.08
CA PHE A 161 5.23 10.85 -0.83
C PHE A 161 5.73 11.78 -1.93
N SER A 162 5.40 11.47 -3.19
CA SER A 162 5.73 12.35 -4.33
C SER A 162 5.02 13.70 -4.20
N PHE A 163 3.76 13.70 -3.73
CA PHE A 163 3.00 14.92 -3.47
C PHE A 163 3.59 15.74 -2.30
N TRP A 164 4.21 15.08 -1.31
CA TRP A 164 4.96 15.77 -0.24
C TRP A 164 6.31 16.33 -0.71
N GLY A 165 6.67 16.14 -1.98
CA GLY A 165 7.95 16.59 -2.54
C GLY A 165 9.12 15.66 -2.26
N TRP A 166 8.89 14.42 -1.80
CA TRP A 166 9.99 13.46 -1.65
C TRP A 166 10.50 13.03 -3.03
N THR A 167 11.81 13.15 -3.22
CA THR A 167 12.48 12.85 -4.50
C THR A 167 13.40 11.63 -4.41
N ASN A 168 13.85 11.27 -3.20
CA ASN A 168 14.71 10.11 -3.00
C ASN A 168 13.89 8.82 -3.07
N LEU A 169 13.90 8.18 -4.24
CA LEU A 169 13.15 6.95 -4.52
C LEU A 169 13.52 5.79 -3.59
N ASN A 170 14.76 5.68 -3.14
CA ASN A 170 15.19 4.59 -2.25
C ASN A 170 14.59 4.77 -0.86
N LEU A 171 14.61 6.01 -0.33
CA LEU A 171 13.95 6.35 0.93
C LEU A 171 12.43 6.12 0.84
N MET A 172 11.81 6.62 -0.23
CA MET A 172 10.37 6.45 -0.47
C MET A 172 9.99 4.97 -0.52
N ASN A 173 10.75 4.14 -1.23
CA ASN A 173 10.51 2.70 -1.29
C ASN A 173 10.74 2.02 0.06
N GLY A 174 11.77 2.41 0.81
CA GLY A 174 12.00 1.90 2.15
C GLY A 174 10.83 2.18 3.09
N VAL A 175 10.41 3.44 3.17
CA VAL A 175 9.28 3.87 4.01
C VAL A 175 7.98 3.22 3.54
N LYS A 176 7.69 3.21 2.23
CA LYS A 176 6.53 2.54 1.63
C LYS A 176 6.45 1.08 2.08
N ASN A 177 7.54 0.33 1.93
CA ASN A 177 7.58 -1.09 2.28
C ASN A 177 7.46 -1.30 3.80
N GLY A 178 8.09 -0.46 4.62
CA GLY A 178 7.95 -0.52 6.08
C GLY A 178 6.53 -0.24 6.56
N LEU A 179 5.87 0.79 6.00
CA LEU A 179 4.47 1.10 6.32
C LEU A 179 3.51 0.02 5.79
N SER A 180 3.74 -0.49 4.57
CA SER A 180 2.93 -1.57 3.99
C SER A 180 3.07 -2.87 4.77
N PHE A 181 4.26 -3.16 5.31
CA PHE A 181 4.49 -4.26 6.25
C PHE A 181 3.62 -4.11 7.49
N ALA A 182 3.66 -2.95 8.16
CA ALA A 182 2.87 -2.69 9.36
C ALA A 182 1.35 -2.76 9.11
N LEU A 183 0.90 -2.45 7.90
CA LEU A 183 -0.51 -2.49 7.50
C LEU A 183 -1.00 -3.89 7.12
N SER A 184 -0.08 -4.76 6.66
CA SER A 184 -0.39 -6.11 6.19
C SER A 184 -0.09 -7.19 7.23
N ALA A 185 0.44 -6.79 8.39
CA ALA A 185 0.72 -7.63 9.56
C ALA A 185 -0.54 -7.80 10.42
#